data_AF-A0A453LV84-F1
#
_entry.id   AF-A0A453LV84-F1
#
_cell.length_a   1.000
_cell.length_b   1.000
_cell.length_c   1.000
_cell.angle_alpha   90.00
_cell.angle_beta   90.00
_cell.angle_gamma   90.00
#
_symmetry.space_group_name_H-M   'P 1'
#
loop_
_entity.id
_entity.type
_entity.pdbx_description
1 polymer ?
#
loop_
_entity_poly.entity_id
_entity_poly.type
_entity_poly.pdbx_seq_one_letter_code
_entity_poly.pdbx_strand_id
1 'polypeptide(L)'
;MQSLYIKQATSGITFADEEDPEPEWAEYKIKETNMFTVDKYQQIGFFPEQKAFALRYQTAGMLETVLRAGVLGEDDTGEESPRNLKIPSRKPSIVCENCIYSLDGNGRVRAFHIMDPNGVLDTLIVFHENQGSIVPLTHSSTDDPENPSNDRINALLGRWEGHSVTKRSGVYGATLDEADTVVLLEMDNNGQLVQVCFRVYGRGNSNKCFGKM
;
A
#
# COMPACT_ATOMS: atom_id res chain seq x y z
N MET A 1 6.97 20.20 -3.98
CA MET A 1 8.01 19.15 -3.94
C MET A 1 7.78 18.31 -2.69
N GLN A 2 7.81 16.98 -2.78
CA GLN A 2 7.58 16.07 -1.65
C GLN A 2 8.90 15.38 -1.28
N SER A 3 9.24 15.37 0.01
CA SER A 3 10.39 14.64 0.55
C SER A 3 9.89 13.56 1.51
N LEU A 4 10.57 12.42 1.52
CA LEU A 4 10.36 11.32 2.46
C LEU A 4 11.55 11.29 3.42
N TYR A 5 11.29 11.33 4.72
CA TYR A 5 12.31 11.22 5.75
C TYR A 5 12.26 9.81 6.34
N ILE A 6 13.40 9.14 6.34
CA ILE A 6 13.54 7.74 6.76
C ILE A 6 14.42 7.73 8.00
N LYS A 7 13.88 7.25 9.12
CA LYS A 7 14.67 7.05 10.34
C LYS A 7 15.72 5.97 10.07
N GLN A 8 16.99 6.27 10.32
CA GLN A 8 18.07 5.30 10.11
C GLN A 8 18.14 4.30 11.27
N ALA A 9 18.55 3.07 10.95
CA ALA A 9 18.88 2.08 11.97
C ALA A 9 20.17 2.49 12.69
N THR A 10 20.16 2.43 14.02
CA THR A 10 21.32 2.76 14.86
C THR A 10 22.21 1.54 15.02
N SER A 11 23.52 1.71 14.81
CA SER A 11 24.54 0.68 15.05
C SER A 11 24.52 0.24 16.53
N GLY A 12 24.53 -1.06 16.81
CA GLY A 12 24.34 -1.65 18.15
C GLY A 12 25.46 -1.43 19.18
N ILE A 13 26.26 -0.37 19.03
CA ILE A 13 27.36 -0.02 19.94
C ILE A 13 26.88 1.10 20.87
N THR A 14 25.98 0.78 21.80
CA THR A 14 25.60 1.71 22.87
C THR A 14 26.63 1.61 24.00
N PHE A 15 27.41 2.68 24.20
CA PHE A 15 28.18 2.83 25.43
C PHE A 15 27.22 3.20 26.56
N ALA A 16 27.30 2.51 27.69
CA ALA A 16 26.30 2.52 28.76
C ALA A 16 26.12 3.86 29.52
N ASP A 17 26.77 4.95 29.08
CA ASP A 17 26.81 6.26 29.75
C ASP A 17 26.35 7.45 28.87
N GLU A 18 25.90 7.24 27.62
CA GLU A 18 25.38 8.33 26.77
C GLU A 18 23.84 8.37 26.75
N GLU A 19 23.27 9.58 26.86
CA GLU A 19 21.86 9.86 26.57
C GLU A 19 21.46 9.23 25.22
N ASP A 20 20.22 8.74 25.11
CA ASP A 20 19.69 8.16 23.87
C ASP A 20 20.03 9.10 22.69
N PRO A 21 20.87 8.68 21.73
CA PRO A 21 21.33 9.56 20.67
C PRO A 21 20.13 10.04 19.84
N GLU A 22 20.16 11.32 19.44
CA GLU A 22 19.11 11.87 18.59
C GLU A 22 18.94 11.01 17.32
N PRO A 23 17.70 10.71 16.91
CA PRO A 23 17.46 9.84 15.77
C PRO A 23 17.95 10.50 14.48
N GLU A 24 18.79 9.80 13.73
CA GLU A 24 19.23 10.24 12.41
C GLU A 24 18.16 9.97 11.34
N TRP A 25 18.03 10.91 10.40
CA TRP A 25 17.02 10.87 9.33
C TRP A 25 17.66 11.04 7.96
N ALA A 26 17.47 10.06 7.08
CA ALA A 26 17.84 10.16 5.68
C ALA A 26 16.70 10.82 4.87
N GLU A 27 17.02 11.86 4.09
CA GLU A 27 16.06 12.49 3.18
C GLU A 27 16.10 11.83 1.79
N TYR A 28 14.94 11.36 1.32
CA TYR A 28 14.71 10.95 -0.06
C TYR A 28 13.79 11.95 -0.77
N LYS A 29 14.29 12.59 -1.83
CA LYS A 29 13.51 13.50 -2.66
C LYS A 29 12.68 12.71 -3.67
N ILE A 30 11.35 12.71 -3.47
CA ILE A 30 10.43 12.02 -4.38
C ILE A 30 10.41 12.77 -5.71
N LYS A 31 10.38 12.01 -6.82
CA LYS A 31 10.28 12.57 -8.18
C LYS A 31 9.09 13.52 -8.25
N GLU A 32 9.31 14.66 -8.90
CA GLU A 32 8.29 15.68 -9.08
C GLU A 32 7.06 15.11 -9.79
N THR A 33 5.89 15.40 -9.24
CA THR A 33 4.60 15.05 -9.81
C THR A 33 3.96 16.31 -10.37
N ASN A 34 3.85 16.36 -11.69
CA ASN A 34 3.22 17.44 -12.46
C ASN A 34 2.27 16.87 -13.53
N MET A 35 1.50 17.74 -14.19
CA MET A 35 0.45 17.38 -15.16
C MET A 35 0.93 16.44 -16.27
N PHE A 36 2.20 16.53 -16.68
CA PHE A 36 2.77 15.63 -17.69
C PHE A 36 3.05 14.24 -17.12
N THR A 37 3.71 14.17 -15.96
CA THR A 37 4.09 12.90 -15.32
C THR A 37 2.86 12.08 -14.89
N VAL A 38 1.81 12.74 -14.38
CA VAL A 38 0.60 12.05 -13.93
C VAL A 38 -0.16 11.38 -15.08
N ASP A 39 -0.15 11.99 -16.26
CA ASP A 39 -0.82 11.44 -17.45
C ASP A 39 0.04 10.37 -18.14
N LYS A 40 1.32 10.68 -18.40
CA LYS A 40 2.17 9.86 -19.26
C LYS A 40 2.87 8.72 -18.54
N TYR A 41 3.30 8.94 -17.30
CA TYR A 41 4.11 7.97 -16.57
C TYR A 41 3.33 7.25 -15.49
N GLN A 42 2.58 8.00 -14.68
CA GLN A 42 1.90 7.44 -13.50
C GLN A 42 0.50 6.92 -13.81
N GLN A 43 -0.11 7.33 -14.92
CA GLN A 43 -1.44 6.87 -15.35
C GLN A 43 -2.47 6.97 -14.21
N ILE A 44 -2.55 8.14 -13.60
CA ILE A 44 -3.29 8.35 -12.35
C ILE A 44 -4.76 7.92 -12.45
N GLY A 45 -5.24 7.16 -11.47
CA GLY A 45 -6.67 7.02 -11.19
C GLY A 45 -7.01 7.91 -10.01
N PHE A 46 -7.77 8.98 -10.22
CA PHE A 46 -8.05 9.97 -9.16
C PHE A 46 -9.55 10.05 -8.83
N PHE A 47 -9.88 9.91 -7.54
CA PHE A 47 -11.24 9.89 -7.02
C PHE A 47 -11.37 10.95 -5.93
N PRO A 48 -11.62 12.23 -6.29
CA PRO A 48 -11.63 13.33 -5.32
C PRO A 48 -12.73 13.19 -4.28
N GLU A 49 -13.93 12.80 -4.69
CA GLU A 49 -15.09 12.65 -3.80
C GLU A 49 -14.92 11.46 -2.84
N GLN A 50 -14.42 10.33 -3.35
CA GLN A 50 -14.19 9.11 -2.57
C GLN A 50 -12.87 9.17 -1.77
N LYS A 51 -12.11 10.26 -1.88
CA LYS A 51 -10.78 10.44 -1.29
C LYS A 51 -9.88 9.22 -1.50
N ALA A 52 -9.62 8.89 -2.76
CA ALA A 52 -8.73 7.79 -3.12
C ALA A 52 -7.95 8.09 -4.40
N PHE A 53 -6.80 7.45 -4.58
CA PHE A 53 -6.05 7.50 -5.83
C PHE A 53 -5.22 6.24 -6.09
N ALA A 54 -4.85 6.03 -7.35
CA ALA A 54 -3.89 5.02 -7.77
C ALA A 54 -2.81 5.60 -8.68
N LEU A 55 -1.55 5.20 -8.50
CA LEU A 55 -0.40 5.64 -9.30
C LEU A 55 0.46 4.46 -9.73
N ARG A 56 1.02 4.56 -10.93
CA ARG A 56 2.08 3.69 -11.43
C ARG A 56 3.45 4.31 -11.17
N TYR A 57 4.38 3.50 -10.70
CA TYR A 57 5.80 3.85 -10.62
C TYR A 57 6.59 3.12 -11.69
N GLN A 58 7.63 3.79 -12.22
CA GLN A 58 8.54 3.18 -13.20
C GLN A 58 9.52 2.19 -12.55
N THR A 59 9.89 2.44 -11.30
CA THR A 59 10.86 1.64 -10.54
C THR A 59 10.45 1.61 -9.07
N ALA A 60 10.94 0.61 -8.33
CA ALA A 60 10.77 0.51 -6.87
C ALA A 60 11.88 1.23 -6.09
N GLY A 61 12.69 2.08 -6.72
CA GLY A 61 13.93 2.62 -6.14
C GLY A 61 13.71 3.45 -4.87
N MET A 62 12.61 4.20 -4.77
CA MET A 62 12.23 4.88 -3.52
C MET A 62 12.07 3.88 -2.36
N LEU A 63 11.39 2.77 -2.62
CA LEU A 63 11.08 1.75 -1.63
C LEU A 63 12.31 0.94 -1.24
N GLU A 64 13.21 0.69 -2.20
CA GLU A 64 14.55 0.16 -1.92
C GLU A 64 15.32 1.07 -0.96
N THR A 65 15.36 2.38 -1.19
CA THR A 65 16.06 3.32 -0.30
C THR A 65 15.44 3.33 1.10
N VAL A 66 14.11 3.23 1.22
CA VAL A 66 13.42 3.13 2.52
C VAL A 66 13.90 1.91 3.30
N LEU A 67 13.97 0.75 2.65
CA LEU A 67 14.40 -0.50 3.29
C LEU A 67 15.88 -0.47 3.67
N ARG A 68 16.75 0.04 2.79
CA ARG A 68 18.19 0.14 3.06
C ARG A 68 18.47 1.10 4.20
N ALA A 69 18.00 2.34 4.11
CA ALA A 69 18.26 3.34 5.15
C ALA A 69 17.59 2.95 6.48
N GLY A 70 16.36 2.40 6.44
CA GLY A 70 15.61 2.05 7.64
C GLY A 70 16.05 0.77 8.34
N VAL A 71 16.73 -0.16 7.65
CA VAL A 71 17.16 -1.44 8.22
C VAL A 71 18.68 -1.54 8.35
N LEU A 72 19.43 -1.15 7.32
CA LEU A 72 20.90 -1.22 7.32
C LEU A 72 21.52 0.06 7.89
N GLY A 73 20.92 1.22 7.61
CA GLY A 73 21.44 2.50 8.11
C GLY A 73 22.87 2.74 7.64
N GLU A 74 23.77 2.96 8.59
CA GLU A 74 25.21 3.18 8.35
C GLU A 74 25.95 1.92 7.89
N ASP A 75 25.42 0.73 8.21
CA ASP A 75 26.03 -0.56 7.88
C ASP A 75 25.76 -0.99 6.42
N ASP A 76 25.09 -0.16 5.60
CA ASP A 76 24.86 -0.48 4.19
C ASP A 76 26.17 -0.47 3.40
N THR A 77 26.63 -1.67 3.02
CA THR A 77 27.83 -1.87 2.20
C THR A 77 27.60 -1.55 0.71
N GLY A 78 26.36 -1.23 0.30
CA GLY A 78 26.01 -0.97 -1.09
C GLY A 78 25.92 -2.24 -1.95
N GLU A 79 25.97 -3.42 -1.32
CA GLU A 79 25.78 -4.70 -2.01
C GLU A 79 24.41 -4.76 -2.71
N GLU A 80 24.37 -5.41 -3.88
CA GLU A 80 23.14 -5.57 -4.65
C GLU A 80 22.04 -6.30 -3.87
N SER A 81 22.43 -7.31 -3.10
CA SER A 81 21.54 -8.16 -2.31
C SER A 81 22.13 -8.36 -0.91
N PRO A 82 21.92 -7.41 0.01
CA PRO A 82 22.41 -7.52 1.38
C PRO A 82 21.84 -8.78 2.07
N ARG A 83 22.65 -9.42 2.92
CA ARG A 83 22.20 -10.62 3.64
C ARG A 83 21.04 -10.29 4.57
N ASN A 84 20.04 -11.17 4.63
CA ASN A 84 18.86 -11.08 5.51
C ASN A 84 17.92 -9.90 5.26
N LEU A 85 18.05 -9.16 4.14
CA LEU A 85 17.13 -8.09 3.77
C LEU A 85 16.55 -8.34 2.38
N LYS A 86 15.21 -8.40 2.29
CA LYS A 86 14.49 -8.53 1.02
C LYS A 86 14.37 -7.16 0.37
N ILE A 87 15.16 -6.92 -0.68
CA ILE A 87 15.06 -5.72 -1.52
C ILE A 87 14.18 -6.03 -2.73
N PRO A 88 13.27 -5.11 -3.14
CA PRO A 88 12.50 -5.25 -4.37
C PRO A 88 13.39 -5.42 -5.61
N SER A 89 12.91 -6.18 -6.58
CA SER A 89 13.60 -6.35 -7.86
C SER A 89 13.98 -5.00 -8.52
N ARG A 90 15.21 -4.90 -9.06
CA ARG A 90 15.73 -3.67 -9.73
C ARG A 90 14.90 -3.24 -10.94
N LYS A 91 14.34 -4.21 -11.67
CA LYS A 91 13.52 -4.01 -12.88
C LYS A 91 12.17 -4.71 -12.70
N PRO A 92 11.31 -4.21 -11.82
CA PRO A 92 10.00 -4.82 -11.60
C PRO A 92 9.14 -4.70 -12.86
N SER A 93 8.28 -5.66 -13.11
CA SER A 93 7.32 -5.56 -14.22
C SER A 93 6.25 -4.50 -13.93
N ILE A 94 5.80 -4.43 -12.67
CA ILE A 94 4.77 -3.51 -12.18
C ILE A 94 5.13 -3.00 -10.80
N VAL A 95 4.98 -1.70 -10.59
CA VAL A 95 4.93 -1.05 -9.27
C VAL A 95 3.69 -0.17 -9.23
N CYS A 96 2.72 -0.54 -8.40
CA CYS A 96 1.42 0.13 -8.30
C CYS A 96 1.17 0.58 -6.87
N GLU A 97 0.89 1.86 -6.68
CA GLU A 97 0.44 2.44 -5.43
C GLU A 97 -1.07 2.63 -5.47
N ASN A 98 -1.76 2.20 -4.41
CA ASN A 98 -3.16 2.54 -4.16
C ASN A 98 -3.25 3.23 -2.81
N CYS A 99 -3.92 4.38 -2.77
CA CYS A 99 -4.08 5.19 -1.58
C CYS A 99 -5.56 5.37 -1.23
N ILE A 100 -5.89 5.15 0.03
CA ILE A 100 -7.20 5.40 0.61
C ILE A 100 -7.02 6.33 1.81
N TYR A 101 -7.86 7.35 1.90
CA TYR A 101 -7.88 8.27 3.05
C TYR A 101 -8.95 7.82 4.06
N SER A 102 -8.69 8.06 5.34
CA SER A 102 -9.69 7.90 6.38
C SER A 102 -10.83 8.91 6.19
N LEU A 103 -12.05 8.48 6.52
CA LEU A 103 -13.22 9.36 6.56
C LEU A 103 -13.25 10.17 7.86
N ASP A 104 -12.83 9.56 8.97
CA ASP A 104 -12.98 10.08 10.34
C ASP A 104 -11.74 10.84 10.84
N GLY A 105 -10.73 11.03 9.99
CA GLY A 105 -9.50 11.75 10.37
C GLY A 105 -8.62 12.10 9.18
N ASN A 106 -7.46 12.68 9.47
CA ASN A 106 -6.48 13.09 8.45
C ASN A 106 -5.44 12.00 8.16
N GLY A 107 -5.84 10.74 8.36
CA GLY A 107 -5.04 9.55 8.08
C GLY A 107 -5.18 9.09 6.64
N ARG A 108 -4.15 8.42 6.11
CA ARG A 108 -4.22 7.69 4.85
C ARG A 108 -3.33 6.46 4.88
N VAL A 109 -3.70 5.48 4.07
CA VAL A 109 -2.92 4.26 3.83
C VAL A 109 -2.51 4.24 2.37
N ARG A 110 -1.21 4.04 2.10
CA ARG A 110 -0.65 3.89 0.74
C ARG A 110 -0.05 2.50 0.61
N ALA A 111 -0.70 1.64 -0.17
CA ALA A 111 -0.29 0.26 -0.40
C ALA A 111 0.40 0.11 -1.77
N PHE A 112 1.59 -0.47 -1.76
CA PHE A 112 2.42 -0.72 -2.93
C PHE A 112 2.44 -2.21 -3.25
N HIS A 113 2.07 -2.54 -4.49
CA HIS A 113 2.24 -3.87 -5.06
C HIS A 113 3.44 -3.85 -6.01
N ILE A 114 4.41 -4.72 -5.74
CA ILE A 114 5.63 -4.85 -6.55
C ILE A 114 5.68 -6.27 -7.10
N MET A 115 5.68 -6.38 -8.42
CA MET A 115 5.87 -7.66 -9.11
C MET A 115 7.30 -7.75 -9.64
N ASP A 116 7.88 -8.95 -9.56
CA ASP A 116 9.17 -9.28 -10.13
C ASP A 116 9.17 -9.09 -11.68
N PRO A 117 10.31 -9.23 -12.36
CA PRO A 117 10.37 -9.12 -13.83
C PRO A 117 9.49 -10.14 -14.57
N ASN A 118 9.10 -11.26 -13.92
CA ASN A 118 8.27 -12.32 -14.49
C ASN A 118 6.77 -12.11 -14.23
N GLY A 119 6.39 -11.06 -13.49
CA GLY A 119 5.00 -10.75 -13.15
C GLY A 119 4.48 -11.48 -11.90
N VAL A 120 5.35 -12.07 -11.10
CA VAL A 120 5.00 -12.71 -9.82
C VAL A 120 5.10 -11.67 -8.71
N LEU A 121 4.16 -11.68 -7.76
CA LEU A 121 4.21 -10.78 -6.60
C LEU A 121 5.50 -11.00 -5.80
N ASP A 122 6.30 -9.94 -5.67
CA ASP A 122 7.62 -9.95 -5.02
C ASP A 122 7.51 -9.39 -3.59
N THR A 123 6.95 -8.19 -3.47
CA THR A 123 6.86 -7.45 -2.20
C THR A 123 5.57 -6.63 -2.12
N LEU A 124 4.97 -6.60 -0.93
CA LEU A 124 3.91 -5.65 -0.55
C LEU A 124 4.47 -4.68 0.49
N ILE A 125 4.27 -3.38 0.29
CA ILE A 125 4.67 -2.34 1.26
C ILE A 125 3.46 -1.47 1.57
N VAL A 126 3.23 -1.16 2.84
CA VAL A 126 2.11 -0.34 3.29
C VAL A 126 2.63 0.82 4.13
N PHE A 127 2.40 2.04 3.67
CA PHE A 127 2.60 3.24 4.48
C PHE A 127 1.30 3.59 5.19
N HIS A 128 1.35 3.73 6.50
CA HIS A 128 0.27 4.26 7.32
C HIS A 128 0.69 5.66 7.83
N GLU A 129 -0.04 6.68 7.40
CA GLU A 129 0.33 8.09 7.60
C GLU A 129 -0.83 8.86 8.23
N ASN A 130 -0.54 9.81 9.11
CA ASN A 130 -1.53 10.76 9.64
C ASN A 130 -0.94 12.17 9.62
N GLN A 131 -1.70 13.11 9.09
CA GLN A 131 -1.24 14.50 8.97
C GLN A 131 -1.39 15.24 10.31
N GLY A 132 -0.34 15.93 10.74
CA GLY A 132 -0.37 16.81 11.92
C GLY A 132 -0.14 16.11 13.26
N SER A 133 0.22 14.83 13.25
CA SER A 133 0.61 14.07 14.44
C SER A 133 1.67 13.06 14.04
N ILE A 134 2.64 12.80 14.94
CA ILE A 134 3.44 11.58 14.83
C ILE A 134 2.44 10.45 15.05
N VAL A 135 2.13 9.67 14.02
CA VAL A 135 1.44 8.40 14.20
C VAL A 135 2.33 7.61 15.14
N PRO A 136 1.95 7.40 16.41
CA PRO A 136 2.71 6.49 17.22
C PRO A 136 2.73 5.18 16.44
N LEU A 137 3.87 4.50 16.41
CA LEU A 137 3.85 3.07 16.20
C LEU A 137 3.16 2.44 17.43
N THR A 138 1.93 2.88 17.78
CA THR A 138 0.94 1.99 18.36
C THR A 138 0.79 0.94 17.29
N HIS A 139 1.61 -0.09 17.43
CA HIS A 139 1.26 -1.45 17.16
C HIS A 139 -0.13 -1.48 16.49
N SER A 140 -0.16 -1.57 15.16
CA SER A 140 -0.97 -2.64 14.62
C SER A 140 -0.35 -3.93 15.16
N SER A 141 -0.45 -4.19 16.47
CA SER A 141 -0.18 -5.51 17.01
C SER A 141 -1.32 -6.30 16.41
N THR A 142 -1.01 -6.84 15.24
CA THR A 142 -1.66 -8.05 14.80
C THR A 142 -1.29 -9.22 15.71
N ASP A 143 -0.44 -8.97 16.72
CA ASP A 143 -0.06 -9.86 17.81
C ASP A 143 -0.46 -9.22 19.15
N ASP A 144 -1.76 -9.06 19.40
CA ASP A 144 -2.24 -9.10 20.78
C ASP A 144 -2.01 -10.55 21.24
N PRO A 145 -1.13 -10.83 22.22
CA PRO A 145 -0.82 -12.18 22.64
C PRO A 145 -2.03 -12.93 23.23
N GLU A 146 -3.12 -12.23 23.57
CA GLU A 146 -4.38 -12.83 24.02
C GLU A 146 -5.34 -13.19 22.88
N ASN A 147 -5.09 -12.69 21.66
CA ASN A 147 -5.82 -13.07 20.46
C ASN A 147 -4.85 -13.69 19.45
N PRO A 148 -4.66 -15.03 19.45
CA PRO A 148 -3.92 -15.67 18.39
C PRO A 148 -4.51 -15.21 17.06
N SER A 149 -3.63 -14.68 16.23
CA SER A 149 -3.83 -14.02 14.93
C SER A 149 -4.47 -14.89 13.85
N ASN A 150 -5.24 -15.91 14.24
CA ASN A 150 -5.53 -17.07 13.44
C ASN A 150 -6.55 -16.85 12.32
N ASP A 151 -7.30 -15.75 12.29
CA ASP A 151 -8.17 -15.47 11.14
C ASP A 151 -8.36 -13.98 10.90
N ARG A 152 -7.30 -13.29 10.43
CA ARG A 152 -7.42 -11.91 9.91
C ARG A 152 -8.50 -11.79 8.81
N ILE A 153 -8.81 -12.91 8.14
CA ILE A 153 -9.87 -13.03 7.14
C ILE A 153 -11.27 -12.91 7.75
N ASN A 154 -11.48 -13.28 9.03
CA ASN A 154 -12.80 -13.24 9.66
C ASN A 154 -13.40 -11.84 9.70
N ALA A 155 -12.57 -10.80 9.83
CA ALA A 155 -13.02 -9.41 9.75
C ALA A 155 -13.55 -9.02 8.36
N LEU A 156 -13.23 -9.79 7.33
CA LEU A 156 -13.64 -9.59 5.94
C LEU A 156 -14.77 -10.53 5.51
N LEU A 157 -15.06 -11.59 6.28
CA LEU A 157 -16.16 -12.52 5.98
C LEU A 157 -17.53 -11.86 6.16
N GLY A 158 -18.49 -12.28 5.36
CA GLY A 158 -19.86 -11.80 5.37
C GLY A 158 -20.23 -11.07 4.09
N ARG A 159 -21.28 -10.25 4.20
CA ARG A 159 -21.89 -9.55 3.07
C ARG A 159 -21.64 -8.05 3.19
N TRP A 160 -20.98 -7.50 2.19
CA TRP A 160 -20.64 -6.08 2.06
C TRP A 160 -21.48 -5.46 0.96
N GLU A 161 -22.16 -4.36 1.27
CA GLU A 161 -22.91 -3.58 0.30
C GLU A 161 -22.35 -2.18 0.19
N GLY A 162 -22.35 -1.63 -1.01
CA GLY A 162 -21.88 -0.28 -1.23
C GLY A 162 -22.11 0.18 -2.65
N HIS A 163 -21.30 1.16 -3.05
CA HIS A 163 -21.36 1.78 -4.35
C HIS A 163 -19.96 1.85 -4.95
N SER A 164 -19.85 1.58 -6.25
CA SER A 164 -18.60 1.57 -6.99
C SER A 164 -18.62 2.60 -8.11
N VAL A 165 -17.51 3.34 -8.25
CA VAL A 165 -17.29 4.28 -9.35
C VAL A 165 -16.01 3.86 -10.07
N THR A 166 -16.10 3.63 -11.37
CA THR A 166 -14.95 3.31 -12.23
C THR A 166 -14.59 4.54 -13.03
N LYS A 167 -13.34 5.01 -12.88
CA LYS A 167 -12.80 6.11 -13.66
C LYS A 167 -11.73 5.63 -14.63
N ARG A 168 -11.69 6.24 -15.82
CA ARG A 168 -10.60 6.08 -16.77
C ARG A 168 -9.33 6.68 -16.17
N SER A 169 -8.23 5.92 -16.20
CA SER A 169 -6.90 6.43 -15.83
C SER A 169 -6.46 7.60 -16.71
N GLY A 170 -5.68 8.50 -16.14
CA GLY A 170 -5.24 9.76 -16.75
C GLY A 170 -5.87 10.96 -16.06
N VAL A 171 -5.29 12.14 -16.28
CA VAL A 171 -5.62 13.36 -15.54
C VAL A 171 -7.09 13.75 -15.64
N TYR A 172 -7.71 13.48 -16.79
CA TYR A 172 -9.11 13.80 -17.03
C TYR A 172 -10.08 12.99 -16.15
N GLY A 173 -9.76 11.72 -15.82
CA GLY A 173 -10.53 10.94 -14.85
C GLY A 173 -12.01 10.72 -15.20
N ALA A 174 -12.33 10.51 -16.48
CA ALA A 174 -13.72 10.30 -16.93
C ALA A 174 -14.38 9.15 -16.18
N THR A 175 -15.57 9.37 -15.62
CA THR A 175 -16.39 8.28 -15.10
C THR A 175 -16.83 7.40 -16.27
N LEU A 176 -16.47 6.11 -16.20
CA LEU A 176 -16.84 5.11 -17.20
C LEU A 176 -18.06 4.31 -16.75
N ASP A 177 -18.18 4.05 -15.45
CA ASP A 177 -19.16 3.12 -14.92
C ASP A 177 -19.47 3.42 -13.45
N GLU A 178 -20.73 3.31 -13.06
CA GLU A 178 -21.19 3.45 -11.68
C GLU A 178 -22.22 2.37 -11.39
N ALA A 179 -22.10 1.71 -10.23
CA ALA A 179 -22.97 0.59 -9.87
C ALA A 179 -23.07 0.41 -8.37
N ASP A 180 -24.25 0.00 -7.91
CA ASP A 180 -24.41 -0.54 -6.56
C ASP A 180 -23.78 -1.94 -6.51
N THR A 181 -22.99 -2.19 -5.48
CA THR A 181 -22.20 -3.42 -5.36
C THR A 181 -22.58 -4.21 -4.13
N VAL A 182 -22.63 -5.52 -4.29
CA VAL A 182 -22.77 -6.48 -3.19
C VAL A 182 -21.64 -7.50 -3.31
N VAL A 183 -20.79 -7.59 -2.29
CA VAL A 183 -19.70 -8.57 -2.20
C VAL A 183 -20.00 -9.52 -1.06
N LEU A 184 -20.06 -10.82 -1.35
CA LEU A 184 -20.17 -11.89 -0.37
C LEU A 184 -18.83 -12.60 -0.29
N LEU A 185 -18.27 -12.73 0.91
CA LEU A 185 -17.07 -13.51 1.19
C LEU A 185 -17.38 -14.52 2.30
N GLU A 186 -17.37 -15.80 1.97
CA GLU A 186 -17.65 -16.89 2.91
C GLU A 186 -16.49 -17.88 2.93
N MET A 187 -16.29 -18.54 4.07
CA MET A 187 -15.33 -19.63 4.23
C MET A 187 -16.12 -20.88 4.62
N ASP A 188 -15.97 -21.97 3.88
CA ASP A 188 -16.63 -23.22 4.21
C ASP A 188 -15.92 -23.93 5.39
N ASN A 189 -16.54 -25.00 5.90
CA ASN A 189 -15.98 -25.80 7.00
C ASN A 189 -14.66 -26.52 6.64
N ASN A 190 -14.29 -26.56 5.35
CA ASN A 190 -13.03 -27.12 4.87
C ASN A 190 -11.95 -26.05 4.70
N GLY A 191 -12.25 -24.79 5.01
CA GLY A 191 -11.36 -23.64 4.84
C GLY A 191 -11.27 -23.11 3.40
N GLN A 192 -12.21 -23.47 2.52
CA GLN A 192 -12.29 -22.93 1.16
C GLN A 192 -13.02 -21.58 1.16
N LEU A 193 -12.42 -20.57 0.53
CA LEU A 193 -13.01 -19.25 0.37
C LEU A 193 -13.88 -19.18 -0.89
N VAL A 194 -15.09 -18.64 -0.74
CA VAL A 194 -16.01 -18.34 -1.83
C VAL A 194 -16.27 -16.84 -1.85
N GLN A 195 -15.93 -16.19 -2.97
CA GLN A 195 -16.19 -14.78 -3.19
C GLN A 195 -17.18 -14.57 -4.34
N VAL A 196 -18.26 -13.84 -4.08
CA VAL A 196 -19.26 -13.47 -5.10
C VAL A 196 -19.41 -11.96 -5.14
N CYS A 197 -19.25 -11.35 -6.31
CA CYS A 197 -19.44 -9.91 -6.52
C CYS A 197 -20.58 -9.66 -7.51
N PHE A 198 -21.58 -8.92 -7.05
CA PHE A 198 -22.70 -8.44 -7.86
C PHE A 198 -22.54 -6.95 -8.12
N ARG A 199 -22.77 -6.54 -9.37
CA ARG A 199 -22.91 -5.12 -9.73
C ARG A 199 -24.30 -4.90 -10.32
N VAL A 200 -25.04 -3.99 -9.72
CA VAL A 200 -26.42 -3.63 -10.11
C VAL A 200 -26.39 -2.26 -10.77
N TYR A 201 -26.82 -2.21 -12.01
CA TYR A 201 -26.93 -0.98 -12.79
C TYR A 201 -28.37 -0.48 -12.77
N GLY A 202 -28.54 0.83 -12.62
CA GLY A 202 -29.85 1.48 -12.75
C GLY A 202 -30.51 1.10 -14.08
N ARG A 203 -31.69 0.46 -14.00
CA ARG A 203 -32.41 -0.31 -15.04
C ARG A 203 -31.92 -1.75 -15.25
N GLY A 204 -32.29 -2.63 -14.31
CA GLY A 204 -32.68 -4.02 -14.59
C GLY A 204 -31.61 -5.01 -15.06
N ASN A 205 -30.36 -4.59 -15.28
CA ASN A 205 -29.29 -5.50 -15.69
C ASN A 205 -28.29 -5.70 -14.55
N SER A 206 -28.24 -6.91 -14.01
CA SER A 206 -27.23 -7.36 -13.04
C SER A 206 -26.14 -8.15 -13.75
N ASN A 207 -24.87 -7.77 -13.60
CA ASN A 207 -23.74 -8.61 -14.02
C ASN A 207 -23.15 -9.31 -12.79
N LYS A 208 -23.04 -10.64 -12.84
CA LYS A 208 -22.37 -11.46 -11.81
C LYS A 208 -20.92 -11.68 -12.21
N CYS A 209 -19.98 -11.31 -11.35
CA CYS A 209 -18.58 -11.71 -11.48
C CYS A 209 -18.30 -12.81 -10.45
N PHE A 210 -17.93 -13.99 -10.92
CA PHE A 210 -17.49 -15.10 -10.06
C PHE A 210 -15.97 -15.11 -9.96
N GLY A 211 -15.44 -15.10 -8.74
CA GLY A 211 -14.04 -15.37 -8.46
C GLY A 211 -13.94 -16.61 -7.59
N LYS A 212 -13.27 -17.66 -8.08
CA LYS A 212 -12.87 -18.82 -7.27
C LYS A 212 -11.38 -18.67 -7.02
N MET A 213 -10.98 -18.47 -5.77
CA MET A 213 -9.57 -18.48 -5.37
C MET A 213 -9.09 -19.91 -5.19
#